data_AF-G3WJ65-F1
#
_entry.id   AF-G3WJ65-F1
#
_cell.length_a   1.000
_cell.length_b   1.000
_cell.length_c   1.000
_cell.angle_alpha   90.00
_cell.angle_beta   90.00
_cell.angle_gamma   90.00
#
_symmetry.space_group_name_H-M   'P 1'
#
loop_
_entity.id
_entity.type
_entity.pdbx_description
1 polymer ?
#
loop_
_entity_poly.entity_id
_entity_poly.type
_entity_poly.pdbx_seq_one_letter_code
_entity_poly.pdbx_strand_id
1 'polypeptide(L)'
;MLSRLALHAAGALAPALKNAAPLAPGVLQASRIFHTASPHLAPLPPLPEHGGKIRHGLIPEEFFGFMYPKTGVTGPYVLGTGLILYLLSKEIYVITADTVAAMTTLGLFIYVVKKYGPSIASFADKLREDQLGQAEGLKQASLKGISDAIELEKKQQALVAKRHYLFDVQRNNIAMTLEVFYRERLHKVYTEVKNRLDYHIAKQNMMRRKEQEHMISWVENHVMKSISAQEEKETITKCIADLKVLAKKAQAQSHFLGVERGHFLSLDPTCPCWRDTRLSQRTRVKRESTSIMFIRFPVGALQLILKLCLLFTLS
;
A
#
# COMPACT_ATOMS: atom_id res chain seq x y z
N MET A 1 -18.69 2.53 -52.08
CA MET A 1 -17.68 3.60 -52.31
C MET A 1 -16.67 3.69 -51.16
N LEU A 2 -16.11 2.59 -50.66
CA LEU A 2 -14.98 2.60 -49.71
C LEU A 2 -14.10 1.33 -49.84
N SER A 3 -13.91 0.84 -51.06
CA SER A 3 -13.18 -0.42 -51.35
C SER A 3 -11.99 -0.21 -52.29
N ARG A 4 -11.45 1.02 -52.39
CA ARG A 4 -10.32 1.36 -53.27
C ARG A 4 -9.09 1.97 -52.60
N LEU A 5 -9.06 2.10 -51.26
CA LEU A 5 -7.89 2.66 -50.55
C LEU A 5 -7.07 1.65 -49.73
N ALA A 6 -7.49 0.39 -49.61
CA ALA A 6 -6.73 -0.63 -48.89
C ALA A 6 -5.71 -1.40 -49.77
N LEU A 7 -5.64 -1.09 -51.07
CA LEU A 7 -4.89 -1.86 -52.08
C LEU A 7 -3.61 -1.17 -52.58
N HIS A 8 -3.20 -0.04 -52.00
CA HIS A 8 -1.96 0.67 -52.38
C HIS A 8 -0.91 0.81 -51.27
N ALA A 9 -1.14 0.26 -50.07
CA ALA A 9 -0.15 0.29 -48.97
C ALA A 9 0.49 -1.09 -48.68
N ALA A 10 0.13 -2.13 -49.43
CA ALA A 10 0.67 -3.49 -49.28
C ALA A 10 1.72 -3.86 -50.36
N GLY A 11 2.21 -2.88 -51.11
CA GLY A 11 3.10 -3.07 -52.26
C GLY A 11 4.46 -2.39 -52.09
N ALA A 12 5.25 -2.81 -51.11
CA ALA A 12 6.71 -2.58 -51.10
C ALA A 12 7.41 -3.50 -50.07
N LEU A 13 7.07 -4.79 -50.02
CA LEU A 13 7.85 -5.79 -49.28
C LEU A 13 7.77 -7.15 -50.00
N ALA A 14 8.91 -7.52 -50.57
CA ALA A 14 9.30 -8.83 -51.11
C ALA A 14 8.63 -9.36 -52.39
N PRO A 15 9.47 -9.73 -53.38
CA PRO A 15 9.44 -11.11 -53.84
C PRO A 15 10.84 -11.72 -53.76
N ALA A 16 10.96 -12.89 -53.13
CA ALA A 16 11.78 -14.03 -53.56
C ALA A 16 12.06 -14.98 -52.39
N LEU A 17 11.00 -15.54 -51.81
CA LEU A 17 11.09 -16.76 -51.02
C LEU A 17 10.85 -17.93 -51.98
N LYS A 18 11.88 -18.31 -52.73
CA LYS A 18 11.96 -19.59 -53.45
C LYS A 18 13.32 -20.19 -53.16
N ASN A 19 13.31 -21.17 -52.26
CA ASN A 19 14.16 -22.35 -52.15
C ASN A 19 14.41 -22.64 -50.67
N ALA A 20 13.50 -23.43 -50.10
CA ALA A 20 13.74 -24.16 -48.87
C ALA A 20 14.55 -25.43 -49.21
N ALA A 21 15.67 -25.63 -48.52
CA ALA A 21 16.29 -26.93 -48.31
C ALA A 21 16.95 -26.92 -46.91
N PRO A 22 17.06 -28.07 -46.24
CA PRO A 22 16.82 -28.19 -44.80
C PRO A 22 18.05 -27.95 -43.92
N LEU A 23 17.73 -27.73 -42.65
CA LEU A 23 18.57 -27.55 -41.46
C LEU A 23 19.81 -28.48 -41.44
N ALA A 24 20.99 -27.86 -41.35
CA ALA A 24 22.19 -28.47 -40.78
C ALA A 24 22.52 -27.74 -39.46
N PRO A 25 22.68 -28.44 -38.32
CA PRO A 25 23.01 -27.81 -37.05
C PRO A 25 24.51 -27.63 -36.97
N GLY A 26 25.02 -26.41 -37.19
CA GLY A 26 26.44 -26.18 -36.98
C GLY A 26 27.06 -25.02 -37.72
N VAL A 27 26.43 -23.86 -37.77
CA VAL A 27 27.17 -22.60 -37.96
C VAL A 27 26.45 -21.54 -37.13
N LEU A 28 26.89 -21.36 -35.88
CA LEU A 28 26.75 -20.08 -35.21
C LEU A 28 27.52 -19.08 -36.08
N GLN A 29 26.84 -18.42 -37.02
CA GLN A 29 27.30 -17.15 -37.53
C GLN A 29 27.25 -16.19 -36.34
N ALA A 30 28.32 -16.20 -35.56
CA ALA A 30 28.80 -15.03 -34.89
C ALA A 30 29.03 -14.00 -35.99
N SER A 31 27.96 -13.25 -36.32
CA SER A 31 28.08 -11.98 -36.99
C SER A 31 29.02 -11.17 -36.10
N ARG A 32 30.32 -11.21 -36.40
CA ARG A 32 31.23 -10.15 -36.01
C ARG A 32 30.52 -8.89 -36.46
N ILE A 33 30.08 -8.10 -35.49
CA ILE A 33 29.72 -6.71 -35.70
C ILE A 33 31.03 -6.09 -36.17
N PHE A 34 31.29 -6.16 -37.48
CA PHE A 34 32.32 -5.36 -38.09
C PHE A 34 31.83 -3.93 -37.88
N HIS A 35 32.47 -3.26 -36.93
CA HIS A 35 32.28 -1.86 -36.66
C HIS A 35 32.55 -1.10 -37.96
N THR A 36 31.50 -0.80 -38.72
CA THR A 36 31.49 0.30 -39.71
C THR A 36 31.36 1.65 -39.00
N ALA A 37 31.79 1.72 -37.74
CA ALA A 37 31.96 2.98 -37.04
C ALA A 37 33.21 3.61 -37.60
N SER A 38 33.08 4.82 -38.15
CA SER A 38 34.21 5.67 -38.53
C SER A 38 35.28 5.61 -37.42
N PRO A 39 36.58 5.52 -37.74
CA PRO A 39 37.67 5.37 -36.75
C PRO A 39 37.67 6.47 -35.67
N HIS A 40 36.95 7.57 -35.90
CA HIS A 40 36.68 8.64 -34.95
C HIS A 40 35.79 8.24 -33.75
N LEU A 41 35.03 7.14 -33.82
CA LEU A 41 34.16 6.65 -32.73
C LEU A 41 34.83 5.56 -31.86
N ALA A 42 36.09 5.25 -32.10
CA ALA A 42 36.83 4.37 -31.21
C ALA A 42 36.93 5.02 -29.81
N PRO A 43 36.80 4.23 -28.72
CA PRO A 43 37.01 4.76 -27.38
C PRO A 43 38.46 5.23 -27.26
N LEU A 44 38.63 6.55 -27.24
CA LEU A 44 39.93 7.18 -26.99
C LEU A 44 40.23 7.11 -25.49
N PRO A 45 41.51 6.99 -25.10
CA PRO A 45 41.87 7.13 -23.70
C PRO A 45 41.42 8.51 -23.19
N PRO A 46 40.97 8.62 -21.92
CA PRO A 46 40.60 9.91 -21.36
C PRO A 46 41.80 10.85 -21.36
N LEU A 47 41.53 12.14 -21.56
CA LEU A 47 42.57 13.15 -21.46
C LEU A 47 43.11 13.19 -20.02
N PRO A 48 44.43 13.36 -19.82
CA PRO A 48 44.98 13.55 -18.49
C PRO A 48 44.38 14.82 -17.85
N GLU A 49 44.07 14.76 -16.55
CA GLU A 49 43.43 15.88 -15.83
C GLU A 49 44.35 17.11 -15.70
N HIS A 50 45.65 16.90 -15.68
CA HIS A 50 46.64 17.96 -15.56
C HIS A 50 47.65 17.89 -16.70
N GLY A 51 47.89 19.04 -17.34
CA GLY A 51 48.96 19.21 -18.31
C GLY A 51 50.33 19.34 -17.65
N GLY A 52 51.38 19.24 -18.47
CA GLY A 52 52.75 19.50 -18.03
C GLY A 52 52.89 20.91 -17.44
N LYS A 53 53.59 21.02 -16.31
CA LYS A 53 53.75 22.29 -15.60
C LYS A 53 54.70 23.22 -16.36
N ILE A 54 54.29 24.48 -16.53
CA ILE A 54 55.05 25.50 -17.28
C ILE A 54 55.45 26.63 -16.31
N ARG A 55 56.72 27.05 -16.36
CA ARG A 55 57.24 28.21 -15.62
C ARG A 55 57.31 29.43 -16.57
N HIS A 56 56.99 30.61 -16.05
CA HIS A 56 57.03 31.89 -16.79
C HIS A 56 56.17 31.94 -18.07
N GLY A 57 55.19 31.05 -18.22
CA GLY A 57 54.24 31.03 -19.34
C GLY A 57 54.76 30.41 -20.64
N LEU A 58 56.08 30.41 -20.89
CA LEU A 58 56.69 29.90 -22.12
C LEU A 58 57.54 28.64 -21.93
N ILE A 59 58.22 28.48 -20.78
CA ILE A 59 59.26 27.47 -20.61
C ILE A 59 58.72 26.29 -19.79
N PRO A 60 58.67 25.07 -20.34
CA PRO A 60 58.16 23.90 -19.62
C PRO A 60 59.10 23.50 -18.47
N GLU A 61 58.54 22.91 -17.40
CA GLU A 61 59.32 22.39 -16.27
C GLU A 61 60.26 21.25 -16.70
N GLU A 62 59.93 20.53 -17.78
CA GLU A 62 60.78 19.52 -18.39
C GLU A 62 62.17 20.08 -18.80
N PHE A 63 62.23 21.32 -19.27
CA PHE A 63 63.49 21.98 -19.61
C PHE A 63 64.34 22.25 -18.36
N PHE A 64 63.69 22.59 -17.25
CA PHE A 64 64.37 22.74 -15.95
C PHE A 64 64.85 21.38 -15.43
N GLY A 65 64.03 20.33 -15.56
CA GLY A 65 64.40 18.96 -15.18
C GLY A 65 65.60 18.43 -15.95
N PHE A 66 65.69 18.72 -17.26
CA PHE A 66 66.83 18.36 -18.10
C PHE A 66 68.15 18.99 -17.64
N MET A 67 68.12 20.27 -17.24
CA MET A 67 69.32 21.03 -16.85
C MET A 67 69.71 20.87 -15.37
N TYR A 68 68.76 20.45 -14.54
CA TYR A 68 68.94 20.26 -13.10
C TYR A 68 70.15 19.40 -12.71
N PRO A 69 70.41 18.21 -13.30
CA PRO A 69 71.53 17.35 -12.90
C PRO A 69 72.91 17.93 -13.24
N LYS A 70 73.00 18.97 -14.08
CA LYS A 70 74.28 19.56 -14.52
C LYS A 70 74.55 20.92 -13.92
N THR A 71 73.51 21.74 -13.77
CA THR A 71 73.65 23.16 -13.46
C THR A 71 72.75 23.63 -12.30
N GLY A 72 72.03 22.70 -11.67
CA GLY A 72 71.10 22.98 -10.59
C GLY A 72 69.91 23.84 -11.03
N VAL A 73 69.20 24.41 -10.05
CA VAL A 73 68.01 25.25 -10.30
C VAL A 73 68.38 26.56 -11.02
N THR A 74 69.56 27.11 -10.76
CA THR A 74 70.01 28.39 -11.30
C THR A 74 70.45 28.30 -12.76
N GLY A 75 70.81 27.11 -13.24
CA GLY A 75 71.30 26.90 -14.60
C GLY A 75 70.42 27.50 -15.69
N PRO A 76 69.13 27.13 -15.79
CA PRO A 76 68.23 27.70 -16.79
C PRO A 76 68.03 29.21 -16.67
N TYR A 77 68.07 29.76 -15.46
CA TYR A 77 67.93 31.21 -15.24
C TYR A 77 69.17 31.98 -15.72
N VAL A 78 70.36 31.49 -15.40
CA VAL A 78 71.63 32.08 -15.84
C VAL A 78 71.81 31.91 -17.36
N LEU A 79 71.34 30.79 -17.93
CA LEU A 79 71.29 30.59 -19.38
C LEU A 79 70.34 31.61 -20.02
N GLY A 80 69.15 31.81 -19.46
CA GLY A 80 68.18 32.78 -19.97
C GLY A 80 68.71 34.22 -19.96
N THR A 81 69.27 34.68 -18.84
CA THR A 81 69.86 36.02 -18.75
C THR A 81 71.11 36.16 -19.61
N GLY A 82 71.94 35.11 -19.68
CA GLY A 82 73.12 35.07 -20.55
C GLY A 82 72.77 35.13 -22.04
N LEU A 83 71.69 34.46 -22.47
CA LEU A 83 71.21 34.49 -23.85
C LEU A 83 70.66 35.89 -24.20
N ILE A 84 69.91 36.53 -23.30
CA ILE A 84 69.43 37.91 -23.50
C ILE A 84 70.62 38.88 -23.62
N LEU A 85 71.61 38.77 -22.73
CA LEU A 85 72.81 39.63 -22.76
C LEU A 85 73.65 39.39 -24.03
N TYR A 86 73.75 38.13 -24.48
CA TYR A 86 74.44 37.77 -25.72
C TYR A 86 73.74 38.36 -26.96
N LEU A 87 72.40 38.26 -27.03
CA LEU A 87 71.62 38.84 -28.13
C LEU A 87 71.79 40.36 -28.24
N LEU A 88 71.89 41.04 -27.10
CA LEU A 88 72.17 42.48 -27.04
C LEU A 88 73.63 42.80 -27.41
N SER A 89 74.61 42.05 -26.88
CA SER A 89 76.03 42.31 -27.10
C SER A 89 76.51 42.00 -28.52
N LYS A 90 75.83 41.09 -29.24
CA LYS A 90 76.13 40.76 -30.64
C LYS A 90 75.25 41.48 -31.64
N GLU A 91 74.44 42.45 -31.19
CA GLU A 91 73.49 43.22 -32.01
C GLU A 91 72.54 42.36 -32.86
N ILE A 92 72.34 41.08 -32.48
CA ILE A 92 71.36 40.19 -33.12
C ILE A 92 69.95 40.71 -32.81
N TYR A 93 69.78 41.37 -31.66
CA TYR A 93 68.57 42.10 -31.31
C TYR A 93 68.85 43.61 -31.24
N VAL A 94 68.46 44.35 -32.28
CA VAL A 94 68.67 45.81 -32.39
C VAL A 94 67.54 46.57 -31.68
N ILE A 95 67.88 47.43 -30.73
CA ILE A 95 66.90 48.28 -30.01
C ILE A 95 66.39 49.38 -30.94
N THR A 96 65.24 49.13 -31.56
CA THR A 96 64.51 50.08 -32.42
C THR A 96 63.23 50.55 -31.71
N ALA A 97 62.58 51.62 -32.18
CA ALA A 97 61.29 52.10 -31.65
C ALA A 97 60.24 50.98 -31.54
N ASP A 98 60.23 50.02 -32.48
CA ASP A 98 59.34 48.86 -32.46
C ASP A 98 59.55 47.93 -31.25
N THR A 99 60.76 47.87 -30.68
CA THR A 99 61.05 47.03 -29.50
C THR A 99 60.36 47.57 -28.25
N VAL A 100 60.19 48.89 -28.14
CA VAL A 100 59.44 49.54 -27.04
C VAL A 100 57.94 49.27 -27.18
N ALA A 101 57.42 49.29 -28.42
CA ALA A 101 56.04 48.91 -28.70
C ALA A 101 55.78 47.42 -28.39
N ALA A 102 56.72 46.53 -28.74
CA ALA A 102 56.65 45.10 -28.42
C ALA A 102 56.63 44.83 -26.92
N MET A 103 57.49 45.50 -26.13
CA MET A 103 57.50 45.37 -24.66
C MET A 103 56.19 45.81 -24.02
N THR A 104 55.61 46.91 -24.49
CA THR A 104 54.31 47.42 -23.99
C THR A 104 53.17 46.46 -24.33
N THR A 105 53.18 45.92 -25.56
CA THR A 105 52.19 44.93 -26.01
C THR A 105 52.29 43.63 -25.20
N LEU A 106 53.50 43.13 -24.96
CA LEU A 106 53.75 41.94 -24.14
C LEU A 106 53.29 42.15 -22.69
N GLY A 107 53.53 43.33 -22.12
CA GLY A 107 53.02 43.71 -20.80
C GLY A 107 51.50 43.68 -20.70
N LEU A 108 50.80 44.19 -21.72
CA LEU A 108 49.34 44.14 -21.81
C LEU A 108 48.83 42.69 -21.89
N PHE A 109 49.46 41.84 -22.70
CA PHE A 109 49.10 40.41 -22.79
C PHE A 109 49.23 39.71 -21.44
N ILE A 110 50.33 39.93 -20.71
CA ILE A 110 50.51 39.36 -19.36
C ILE A 110 49.41 39.85 -18.41
N TYR A 111 49.04 41.13 -18.48
CA TYR A 111 47.99 41.71 -17.65
C TYR A 111 46.62 41.05 -17.93
N VAL A 112 46.25 40.90 -19.21
CA VAL A 112 45.00 40.26 -19.63
C VAL A 112 44.94 38.81 -19.17
N VAL A 113 46.00 38.03 -19.39
CA VAL A 113 46.06 36.63 -18.97
C VAL A 113 45.95 36.50 -17.45
N LYS A 114 46.60 37.37 -16.67
CA LYS A 114 46.50 37.32 -15.20
C LYS A 114 45.14 37.75 -14.66
N LYS A 115 44.47 38.73 -15.29
CA LYS A 115 43.19 39.26 -14.81
C LYS A 115 41.98 38.46 -15.30
N TYR A 116 41.96 38.09 -16.57
CA TYR A 116 40.83 37.40 -17.21
C TYR A 116 41.01 35.88 -17.31
N GLY A 117 42.24 35.37 -17.12
CA GLY A 117 42.54 33.94 -17.13
C GLY A 117 41.61 33.08 -16.26
N PRO A 118 41.38 33.37 -14.97
CA PRO A 118 40.52 32.53 -14.14
C PRO A 118 39.06 32.55 -14.58
N SER A 119 38.57 33.68 -15.09
CA SER A 119 37.19 33.79 -15.59
C SER A 119 36.99 32.92 -16.83
N ILE A 120 37.92 32.98 -17.79
CA ILE A 120 37.86 32.19 -19.03
C ILE A 120 38.00 30.69 -18.73
N ALA A 121 38.89 30.31 -17.81
CA ALA A 121 39.04 28.92 -17.38
C ALA A 121 37.73 28.37 -16.80
N SER A 122 37.13 29.08 -15.84
CA SER A 122 35.85 28.67 -15.23
C SER A 122 34.70 28.60 -16.24
N PHE A 123 34.73 29.41 -17.30
CA PHE A 123 33.74 29.38 -18.37
C PHE A 123 33.92 28.16 -19.28
N ALA A 124 35.16 27.82 -19.63
CA ALA A 124 35.48 26.62 -20.40
C ALA A 124 35.09 25.33 -19.65
N ASP A 125 35.32 25.30 -18.33
CA ASP A 125 34.95 24.17 -17.48
C ASP A 125 33.42 24.01 -17.42
N LYS A 126 32.67 25.10 -17.24
CA LYS A 126 31.19 25.07 -17.26
C LYS A 126 30.63 24.54 -18.57
N LEU A 127 31.18 24.94 -19.72
CA LEU A 127 30.72 24.43 -21.02
C LEU A 127 30.93 22.91 -21.15
N ARG A 128 32.04 22.39 -20.60
CA ARG A 128 32.30 20.94 -20.54
C ARG A 128 31.30 20.23 -19.62
N GLU A 129 31.07 20.77 -18.43
CA GLU A 129 30.12 20.24 -17.45
C GLU A 129 28.68 20.24 -18.00
N ASP A 130 28.24 21.30 -18.66
CA ASP A 130 26.90 21.39 -19.26
C ASP A 130 26.70 20.35 -20.38
N GLN A 131 27.72 20.13 -21.23
CA GLN A 131 27.67 19.12 -22.27
C GLN A 131 27.60 17.69 -21.69
N LEU A 132 28.41 17.42 -20.67
CA LEU A 132 28.38 16.14 -19.96
C LEU A 132 27.04 15.94 -19.25
N GLY A 133 26.53 16.97 -18.57
CA GLY A 133 25.24 16.95 -17.87
C GLY A 133 24.06 16.72 -18.81
N GLN A 134 24.06 17.32 -20.01
CA GLN A 134 23.04 17.04 -21.03
C GLN A 134 23.12 15.61 -21.54
N ALA A 135 24.33 15.10 -21.83
CA ALA A 135 24.52 13.73 -22.28
C ALA A 135 24.10 12.70 -21.22
N GLU A 136 24.45 12.93 -19.96
CA GLU A 136 24.03 12.10 -18.83
C GLU A 136 22.52 12.19 -18.58
N GLY A 137 21.93 13.39 -18.67
CA GLY A 137 20.49 13.60 -18.56
C GLY A 137 19.70 12.83 -19.61
N LEU A 138 20.13 12.88 -20.87
CA LEU A 138 19.52 12.10 -21.97
C LEU A 138 19.67 10.59 -21.76
N LYS A 139 20.85 10.14 -21.31
CA LYS A 139 21.07 8.73 -20.98
C LYS A 139 20.15 8.27 -19.84
N GLN A 140 20.05 9.04 -18.76
CA GLN A 140 19.18 8.72 -17.62
C GLN A 140 17.70 8.74 -18.01
N ALA A 141 17.26 9.71 -18.80
CA ALA A 141 15.89 9.76 -19.32
C ALA A 141 15.56 8.54 -20.18
N SER A 142 16.50 8.13 -21.04
CA SER A 142 16.34 6.93 -21.88
C SER A 142 16.29 5.65 -21.04
N LEU A 143 17.18 5.52 -20.04
CA LEU A 143 17.18 4.37 -19.13
C LEU A 143 15.88 4.29 -18.33
N LYS A 144 15.35 5.42 -17.84
CA LYS A 144 14.06 5.50 -17.16
C LYS A 144 12.91 5.09 -18.07
N GLY A 145 12.88 5.61 -19.31
CA GLY A 145 11.86 5.22 -20.28
C GLY A 145 11.85 3.71 -20.56
N ILE A 146 13.03 3.10 -20.67
CA ILE A 146 13.16 1.65 -20.86
C ILE A 146 12.75 0.88 -19.60
N SER A 147 13.15 1.32 -18.40
CA SER A 147 12.74 0.66 -17.15
C SER A 147 11.23 0.71 -16.94
N ASP A 148 10.61 1.85 -17.22
CA ASP A 148 9.16 2.03 -17.07
C ASP A 148 8.40 1.14 -18.05
N ALA A 149 8.89 1.00 -19.29
CA ALA A 149 8.34 0.05 -20.27
C ALA A 149 8.46 -1.39 -19.78
N ILE A 150 9.61 -1.80 -19.22
CA ILE A 150 9.80 -3.15 -18.65
C ILE A 150 8.83 -3.39 -17.48
N GLU A 151 8.62 -2.40 -16.61
CA GLU A 151 7.67 -2.53 -15.51
C GLU A 151 6.22 -2.67 -15.98
N LEU A 152 5.84 -1.93 -17.03
CA LEU A 152 4.52 -2.02 -17.64
C LEU A 152 4.28 -3.42 -18.23
N GLU A 153 5.24 -3.95 -18.98
CA GLU A 153 5.18 -5.30 -19.55
C GLU A 153 5.08 -6.37 -18.45
N LYS A 154 5.86 -6.25 -17.36
CA LYS A 154 5.75 -7.15 -16.20
C LYS A 154 4.36 -7.11 -15.55
N LYS A 155 3.76 -5.92 -15.43
CA LYS A 155 2.38 -5.78 -14.92
C LYS A 155 1.39 -6.47 -15.84
N GLN A 156 1.54 -6.33 -17.16
CA GLN A 156 0.69 -7.01 -18.14
C GLN A 156 0.83 -8.54 -18.07
N GLN A 157 2.06 -9.05 -17.99
CA GLN A 157 2.31 -10.49 -17.80
C GLN A 157 1.65 -11.02 -16.52
N ALA A 158 1.73 -10.27 -15.41
CA ALA A 158 1.06 -10.63 -14.17
C ALA A 158 -0.47 -10.64 -14.28
N LEU A 159 -1.07 -9.72 -15.07
CA LEU A 159 -2.51 -9.71 -15.32
C LEU A 159 -2.94 -10.91 -16.18
N VAL A 160 -2.16 -11.26 -17.20
CA VAL A 160 -2.42 -12.45 -18.03
C VAL A 160 -2.33 -13.71 -17.18
N ALA A 161 -1.31 -13.82 -16.32
CA ALA A 161 -1.17 -14.93 -15.39
C ALA A 161 -2.40 -15.04 -14.47
N LYS A 162 -3.01 -13.94 -14.04
CA LYS A 162 -4.21 -13.93 -13.15
C LYS A 162 -5.54 -14.19 -13.86
N ARG A 163 -5.59 -14.28 -15.19
CA ARG A 163 -6.85 -14.43 -15.95
C ARG A 163 -7.62 -15.71 -15.59
N HIS A 164 -6.92 -16.80 -15.26
CA HIS A 164 -7.56 -18.08 -14.93
C HIS A 164 -8.46 -18.00 -13.69
N TYR A 165 -8.14 -17.13 -12.71
CA TYR A 165 -8.96 -16.96 -11.52
C TYR A 165 -10.40 -16.53 -11.83
N LEU A 166 -10.60 -15.73 -12.89
CA LEU A 166 -11.96 -15.33 -13.29
C LEU A 166 -12.78 -16.55 -13.74
N PHE A 167 -12.17 -17.45 -14.51
CA PHE A 167 -12.82 -18.67 -14.96
C PHE A 167 -13.09 -19.65 -13.81
N ASP A 168 -12.17 -19.75 -12.86
CA ASP A 168 -12.36 -20.61 -11.69
C ASP A 168 -13.49 -20.09 -10.79
N VAL A 169 -13.59 -18.77 -10.58
CA VAL A 169 -14.72 -18.17 -9.86
C VAL A 169 -16.04 -18.44 -10.58
N GLN A 170 -16.09 -18.30 -11.91
CA GLN A 170 -17.30 -18.60 -12.69
C GLN A 170 -17.72 -20.08 -12.56
N ARG A 171 -16.77 -21.02 -12.69
CA ARG A 171 -17.04 -22.46 -12.53
C ARG A 171 -17.56 -22.78 -11.13
N ASN A 172 -16.91 -22.24 -10.10
CA ASN A 172 -17.31 -22.46 -8.72
C ASN A 172 -18.68 -21.85 -8.39
N ASN A 173 -19.00 -20.67 -8.95
CA ASN A 173 -20.31 -20.05 -8.76
C ASN A 173 -21.43 -20.89 -9.39
N ILE A 174 -21.22 -21.41 -10.60
CA ILE A 174 -22.18 -22.31 -11.27
C ILE A 174 -22.36 -23.60 -10.46
N ALA A 175 -21.27 -24.23 -10.03
CA ALA A 175 -21.31 -25.44 -9.22
C ALA A 175 -22.09 -25.21 -7.91
N MET A 176 -21.80 -24.12 -7.20
CA MET A 176 -22.49 -23.74 -5.97
C MET A 176 -23.98 -23.46 -6.21
N THR A 177 -24.33 -22.78 -7.29
CA THR A 177 -25.73 -22.48 -7.66
C THR A 177 -26.52 -23.77 -7.91
N LEU A 178 -25.93 -24.75 -8.60
CA LEU A 178 -26.54 -26.07 -8.81
C LEU A 178 -26.79 -26.80 -7.49
N GLU A 179 -25.80 -26.79 -6.60
CA GLU A 179 -25.88 -27.36 -5.25
C GLU A 179 -26.95 -26.70 -4.36
N VAL A 180 -27.14 -25.39 -4.50
CA VAL A 180 -28.20 -24.64 -3.82
C VAL A 180 -29.56 -25.05 -4.36
N PHE A 181 -29.76 -25.07 -5.68
CA PHE A 181 -31.04 -25.51 -6.27
C PHE A 181 -31.40 -26.95 -5.92
N TYR A 182 -30.40 -27.84 -5.85
CA TYR A 182 -30.61 -29.21 -5.39
C TYR A 182 -31.12 -29.26 -3.94
N ARG A 183 -30.46 -28.54 -3.02
CA ARG A 183 -30.88 -28.46 -1.61
C ARG A 183 -32.26 -27.81 -1.47
N GLU A 184 -32.56 -26.75 -2.23
CA GLU A 184 -33.88 -26.13 -2.24
C GLU A 184 -34.98 -27.10 -2.64
N ARG A 185 -34.75 -27.92 -3.69
CA ARG A 185 -35.72 -28.94 -4.12
C ARG A 185 -35.98 -29.97 -3.03
N LEU A 186 -34.92 -30.47 -2.36
CA LEU A 186 -35.07 -31.37 -1.22
C LEU A 186 -35.81 -30.71 -0.04
N HIS A 187 -35.47 -29.47 0.30
CA HIS A 187 -36.13 -28.72 1.36
C HIS A 187 -37.60 -28.43 1.05
N LYS A 188 -37.96 -28.17 -0.20
CA LYS A 188 -39.36 -28.01 -0.63
C LYS A 188 -40.15 -29.30 -0.37
N VAL A 189 -39.64 -30.45 -0.81
CA VAL A 189 -40.29 -31.75 -0.56
C VAL A 189 -40.41 -32.03 0.94
N TYR A 190 -39.34 -31.81 1.71
CA TYR A 190 -39.37 -31.98 3.16
C TYR A 190 -40.43 -31.10 3.83
N THR A 191 -40.49 -29.82 3.45
CA THR A 191 -41.46 -28.85 4.00
C THR A 191 -42.89 -29.23 3.65
N GLU A 192 -43.16 -29.66 2.41
CA GLU A 192 -44.48 -30.13 2.00
C GLU A 192 -44.94 -31.35 2.80
N VAL A 193 -44.08 -32.37 2.94
CA VAL A 193 -44.42 -33.56 3.74
C VAL A 193 -44.69 -33.19 5.20
N LYS A 194 -43.86 -32.31 5.77
CA LYS A 194 -44.07 -31.80 7.13
C LYS A 194 -45.40 -31.05 7.24
N ASN A 195 -45.73 -30.17 6.30
CA ASN A 195 -46.99 -29.43 6.30
C ASN A 195 -48.22 -30.36 6.29
N ARG A 196 -48.16 -31.48 5.55
CA ARG A 196 -49.24 -32.49 5.58
C ARG A 196 -49.38 -33.13 6.96
N LEU A 197 -48.25 -33.50 7.58
CA LEU A 197 -48.27 -34.11 8.91
C LEU A 197 -48.76 -33.12 9.99
N ASP A 198 -48.23 -31.90 9.97
CA ASP A 198 -48.62 -30.82 10.87
C ASP A 198 -50.10 -30.48 10.71
N TYR A 199 -50.66 -30.52 9.49
CA TYR A 199 -52.09 -30.37 9.25
C TYR A 199 -52.91 -31.47 9.95
N HIS A 200 -52.49 -32.74 9.88
CA HIS A 200 -53.18 -33.82 10.56
C HIS A 200 -53.13 -33.68 12.08
N ILE A 201 -51.97 -33.32 12.64
CA ILE A 201 -51.81 -33.08 14.08
C ILE A 201 -52.69 -31.89 14.51
N ALA A 202 -52.68 -30.79 13.75
CA ALA A 202 -53.50 -29.62 14.04
C ALA A 202 -55.01 -29.94 13.99
N LYS A 203 -55.45 -30.73 13.00
CA LYS A 203 -56.83 -31.20 12.90
C LYS A 203 -57.23 -32.05 14.12
N GLN A 204 -56.38 -33.00 14.52
CA GLN A 204 -56.63 -33.81 15.72
C GLN A 204 -56.69 -32.96 17.00
N ASN A 205 -55.76 -32.02 17.16
CA ASN A 205 -55.74 -31.11 18.31
C ASN A 205 -56.98 -30.20 18.33
N MET A 206 -57.44 -29.74 17.17
CA MET A 206 -58.68 -28.96 17.04
C MET A 206 -59.91 -29.79 17.43
N MET A 207 -60.02 -31.03 16.95
CA MET A 207 -61.13 -31.94 17.30
C MET A 207 -61.17 -32.19 18.81
N ARG A 208 -60.04 -32.58 19.41
CA ARG A 208 -59.97 -32.77 20.88
C ARG A 208 -60.32 -31.50 21.65
N ARG A 209 -59.88 -30.33 21.19
CA ARG A 209 -60.25 -29.05 21.81
C ARG A 209 -61.75 -28.76 21.70
N LYS A 210 -62.37 -29.06 20.55
CA LYS A 210 -63.82 -28.90 20.35
C LYS A 210 -64.64 -29.87 21.20
N GLU A 211 -64.19 -31.11 21.34
CA GLU A 211 -64.80 -32.11 22.23
C GLU A 211 -64.72 -31.64 23.69
N GLN A 212 -63.56 -31.13 24.12
CA GLN A 212 -63.39 -30.56 25.46
C GLN A 212 -64.29 -29.33 25.70
N GLU A 213 -64.33 -28.38 24.76
CA GLU A 213 -65.22 -27.21 24.83
C GLU A 213 -66.70 -27.63 24.93
N HIS A 214 -67.13 -28.60 24.11
CA HIS A 214 -68.49 -29.13 24.14
C HIS A 214 -68.80 -29.84 25.46
N MET A 215 -67.87 -30.66 25.96
CA MET A 215 -68.01 -31.35 27.24
C MET A 215 -68.13 -30.34 28.40
N ILE A 216 -67.29 -29.31 28.43
CA ILE A 216 -67.36 -28.24 29.44
C ILE A 216 -68.72 -27.55 29.38
N SER A 217 -69.14 -27.10 28.19
CA SER A 217 -70.44 -26.43 28.01
C SER A 217 -71.62 -27.34 28.36
N TRP A 218 -71.55 -28.64 28.03
CA TRP A 218 -72.60 -29.60 28.40
C TRP A 218 -72.67 -29.79 29.92
N VAL A 219 -71.53 -29.97 30.59
CA VAL A 219 -71.46 -30.10 32.06
C VAL A 219 -71.97 -28.84 32.73
N GLU A 220 -71.54 -27.64 32.30
CA GLU A 220 -72.03 -26.36 32.83
C GLU A 220 -73.55 -26.24 32.68
N ASN A 221 -74.09 -26.50 31.48
CA ASN A 221 -75.52 -26.45 31.23
C ASN A 221 -76.31 -27.48 32.04
N HIS A 222 -75.76 -28.69 32.23
CA HIS A 222 -76.43 -29.74 33.01
C HIS A 222 -76.41 -29.42 34.50
N VAL A 223 -75.28 -28.92 35.02
CA VAL A 223 -75.14 -28.45 36.40
C VAL A 223 -76.11 -27.28 36.66
N MET A 224 -76.13 -26.26 35.81
CA MET A 224 -77.06 -25.12 35.92
C MET A 224 -78.54 -25.54 35.87
N LYS A 225 -78.89 -26.60 35.14
CA LYS A 225 -80.25 -27.15 35.10
C LYS A 225 -80.59 -28.00 36.32
N SER A 226 -79.62 -28.76 36.84
CA SER A 226 -79.81 -29.60 38.03
C SER A 226 -79.88 -28.79 39.33
N ILE A 227 -79.26 -27.62 39.37
CA ILE A 227 -79.40 -26.67 40.48
C ILE A 227 -80.75 -25.98 40.31
N SER A 228 -81.77 -26.48 41.01
CA SER A 228 -83.05 -25.77 41.13
C SER A 228 -82.87 -24.52 42.00
N ALA A 229 -83.70 -23.48 41.81
CA ALA A 229 -83.71 -22.29 42.67
C ALA A 229 -83.99 -22.61 44.17
N GLN A 230 -84.35 -23.85 44.49
CA GLN A 230 -84.55 -24.35 45.85
C GLN A 230 -83.22 -24.78 46.50
N GLU A 231 -82.32 -25.42 45.76
CA GLU A 231 -81.01 -25.87 46.25
C GLU A 231 -80.05 -24.70 46.51
N GLU A 232 -80.15 -23.59 45.76
CA GLU A 232 -79.36 -22.38 46.02
C GLU A 232 -79.67 -21.80 47.41
N LYS A 233 -80.95 -21.81 47.81
CA LYS A 233 -81.37 -21.33 49.14
C LYS A 233 -80.88 -22.24 50.25
N GLU A 234 -80.93 -23.56 50.06
CA GLU A 234 -80.40 -24.54 51.01
C GLU A 234 -78.87 -24.51 51.11
N THR A 235 -78.19 -24.16 50.02
CA THR A 235 -76.74 -23.98 50.02
C THR A 235 -76.35 -22.70 50.75
N ILE A 236 -77.08 -21.59 50.57
CA ILE A 236 -76.86 -20.35 51.33
C ILE A 236 -77.08 -20.59 52.83
N THR A 237 -78.09 -21.35 53.24
CA THR A 237 -78.30 -21.66 54.67
C THR A 237 -77.20 -22.56 55.23
N LYS A 238 -76.69 -23.52 54.46
CA LYS A 238 -75.50 -24.30 54.80
C LYS A 238 -74.25 -23.42 54.92
N CYS A 239 -74.00 -22.50 54.00
CA CYS A 239 -72.89 -21.54 54.10
C CYS A 239 -73.01 -20.65 55.35
N ILE A 240 -74.23 -20.20 55.69
CA ILE A 240 -74.48 -19.45 56.95
C ILE A 240 -74.21 -20.35 58.17
N ALA A 241 -74.56 -21.63 58.11
CA ALA A 241 -74.27 -22.58 59.18
C ALA A 241 -72.76 -22.82 59.34
N ASP A 242 -72.02 -23.00 58.23
CA ASP A 242 -70.57 -23.20 58.24
C ASP A 242 -69.82 -21.95 58.73
N LEU A 243 -70.26 -20.76 58.31
CA LEU A 243 -69.75 -19.49 58.86
C LEU A 243 -70.03 -19.36 60.36
N LYS A 244 -71.19 -19.80 60.85
CA LYS A 244 -71.49 -19.84 62.29
C LYS A 244 -70.60 -20.84 63.03
N VAL A 245 -70.28 -21.98 62.44
CA VAL A 245 -69.37 -22.98 63.02
C VAL A 245 -67.93 -22.45 63.06
N LEU A 246 -67.46 -21.82 61.99
CA LEU A 246 -66.15 -21.16 61.95
C LEU A 246 -66.07 -19.99 62.95
N ALA A 247 -67.13 -19.19 63.09
CA ALA A 247 -67.21 -18.12 64.09
C ALA A 247 -67.18 -18.66 65.53
N LYS A 248 -67.89 -19.75 65.83
CA LYS A 248 -67.82 -20.43 67.13
C LYS A 248 -66.43 -21.01 67.40
N LYS A 249 -65.76 -21.56 66.39
CA LYS A 249 -64.39 -22.07 66.50
C LYS A 249 -63.38 -20.93 66.75
N ALA A 250 -63.56 -19.78 66.09
CA ALA A 250 -62.77 -18.58 66.34
C ALA A 250 -63.00 -18.00 67.76
N GLN A 251 -64.24 -17.98 68.25
CA GLN A 251 -64.56 -17.57 69.63
C GLN A 251 -63.98 -18.55 70.67
N ALA A 252 -63.99 -19.86 70.40
CA ALA A 252 -63.36 -20.88 71.24
C ALA A 252 -61.82 -20.78 71.25
N GLN A 253 -61.19 -20.33 70.15
CA GLN A 253 -59.75 -20.08 70.09
C GLN A 253 -59.34 -18.78 70.81
N SER A 254 -60.21 -17.76 70.86
CA SER A 254 -59.95 -16.54 71.64
C SER A 254 -60.02 -16.73 73.17
N HIS A 255 -60.67 -17.79 73.66
CA HIS A 255 -60.76 -18.10 75.09
C HIS A 255 -59.57 -18.95 75.61
N PHE A 256 -58.69 -19.43 74.72
CA PHE A 256 -57.54 -20.28 75.06
C PHE A 256 -56.16 -19.60 74.90
N LEU A 257 -56.12 -18.35 74.42
CA LEU A 257 -54.89 -17.53 74.38
C LEU A 257 -55.14 -16.15 74.99
N GLY A 258 -55.54 -16.17 76.24
CA GLY A 258 -55.42 -15.06 77.19
C GLY A 258 -54.17 -15.20 78.06
N VAL A 259 -53.03 -15.65 77.51
CA VAL A 259 -51.69 -15.52 78.12
C VAL A 259 -50.70 -15.32 76.96
N GLU A 260 -49.86 -14.30 77.10
CA GLU A 260 -48.88 -13.73 76.16
C GLU A 260 -49.39 -12.73 75.11
N ARG A 261 -49.55 -11.47 75.57
CA ARG A 261 -49.05 -10.32 74.81
C ARG A 261 -47.57 -10.13 75.14
N GLY A 262 -46.72 -9.95 74.12
CA GLY A 262 -45.40 -9.36 74.32
C GLY A 262 -44.42 -9.53 73.17
N HIS A 263 -44.48 -8.62 72.19
CA HIS A 263 -43.46 -8.29 71.18
C HIS A 263 -43.08 -9.32 70.09
N PHE A 264 -42.66 -8.99 68.87
CA PHE A 264 -42.88 -7.94 67.86
C PHE A 264 -41.83 -8.25 66.75
N LEU A 265 -42.30 -8.39 65.51
CA LEU A 265 -41.60 -8.30 64.21
C LEU A 265 -40.59 -9.37 63.72
N SER A 266 -41.06 -10.10 62.69
CA SER A 266 -40.63 -9.98 61.27
C SER A 266 -39.56 -10.89 60.64
N LEU A 267 -39.90 -11.27 59.39
CA LEU A 267 -39.09 -11.78 58.25
C LEU A 267 -38.72 -13.27 58.35
N ASP A 268 -38.88 -14.14 57.36
CA ASP A 268 -38.87 -13.98 55.89
C ASP A 268 -39.69 -15.09 55.16
N PRO A 269 -40.08 -14.86 53.89
CA PRO A 269 -40.78 -15.83 53.05
C PRO A 269 -39.89 -16.51 51.98
N THR A 270 -40.35 -17.71 51.57
CA THR A 270 -40.23 -18.32 50.24
C THR A 270 -38.89 -18.88 49.74
N CYS A 271 -38.86 -20.22 49.62
CA CYS A 271 -38.25 -20.96 48.52
C CYS A 271 -39.09 -22.22 48.24
N PRO A 272 -39.30 -22.57 46.96
CA PRO A 272 -39.10 -23.96 46.58
C PRO A 272 -38.29 -24.10 45.28
N CYS A 273 -37.48 -25.16 45.25
CA CYS A 273 -36.68 -25.59 44.11
C CYS A 273 -37.25 -26.93 43.61
N TRP A 274 -37.38 -27.13 42.30
CA TRP A 274 -36.96 -28.38 41.62
C TRP A 274 -37.00 -28.27 40.08
N ARG A 275 -35.82 -28.57 39.49
CA ARG A 275 -35.55 -29.34 38.25
C ARG A 275 -35.77 -28.66 36.89
N ASP A 276 -34.72 -28.13 36.25
CA ASP A 276 -33.81 -28.76 35.25
C ASP A 276 -34.48 -29.07 33.89
N THR A 277 -33.98 -28.70 32.70
CA THR A 277 -32.57 -28.68 32.25
C THR A 277 -32.43 -27.93 30.91
N ARG A 278 -31.28 -27.24 30.70
CA ARG A 278 -30.45 -27.07 29.46
C ARG A 278 -31.17 -26.69 28.13
N LEU A 279 -30.70 -25.76 27.29
CA LEU A 279 -29.38 -25.19 27.02
C LEU A 279 -29.61 -24.07 25.98
N SER A 280 -29.03 -22.87 26.16
CA SER A 280 -28.33 -22.09 25.11
C SER A 280 -28.21 -20.61 25.51
N GLN A 281 -27.10 -20.34 26.20
CA GLN A 281 -26.17 -19.25 25.91
C GLN A 281 -26.76 -17.82 25.75
N ARG A 282 -26.83 -17.15 26.91
CA ARG A 282 -25.95 -16.01 27.24
C ARG A 282 -25.94 -14.85 26.22
N THR A 283 -26.94 -13.97 26.33
CA THR A 283 -26.87 -12.60 25.77
C THR A 283 -27.39 -11.57 26.77
N ARG A 284 -26.46 -10.76 27.30
CA ARG A 284 -26.58 -9.38 27.81
C ARG A 284 -25.68 -9.18 29.04
N VAL A 285 -24.38 -9.00 28.79
CA VAL A 285 -23.61 -8.03 29.56
C VAL A 285 -23.78 -6.70 28.83
N LYS A 286 -24.39 -5.76 29.53
CA LYS A 286 -24.68 -4.41 29.08
C LYS A 286 -23.40 -3.58 29.21
N ARG A 287 -22.73 -3.40 28.07
CA ARG A 287 -22.20 -2.11 27.58
C ARG A 287 -21.55 -1.20 28.64
N GLU A 288 -20.30 -1.49 28.97
CA GLU A 288 -19.27 -0.47 29.23
C GLU A 288 -18.30 -0.50 28.04
N SER A 289 -18.29 0.58 27.27
CA SER A 289 -17.38 0.77 26.15
C SER A 289 -16.94 2.22 26.20
N THR A 290 -15.84 2.46 26.90
CA THR A 290 -14.96 3.61 26.70
C THR A 290 -13.62 3.03 26.28
N SER A 291 -13.35 3.15 24.99
CA SER A 291 -12.16 2.62 24.34
C SER A 291 -10.92 3.37 24.82
N ILE A 292 -9.95 2.60 25.29
CA ILE A 292 -8.53 2.95 25.30
C ILE A 292 -8.04 2.86 23.85
N MET A 293 -7.78 4.01 23.22
CA MET A 293 -6.95 4.09 22.04
C MET A 293 -5.56 4.55 22.47
N PHE A 294 -4.64 3.59 22.53
CA PHE A 294 -3.20 3.83 22.56
C PHE A 294 -2.82 4.61 21.29
N ILE A 295 -2.61 5.92 21.40
CA ILE A 295 -1.93 6.71 20.38
C ILE A 295 -0.45 6.75 20.73
N ARG A 296 0.31 6.13 19.84
CA ARG A 296 1.76 6.07 19.81
C ARG A 296 2.31 7.46 19.48
N PHE A 297 3.27 7.89 20.30
CA PHE A 297 4.23 8.97 20.06
C PHE A 297 4.62 9.15 18.58
N PRO A 298 4.67 10.41 18.09
CA PRO A 298 5.68 10.82 17.12
C PRO A 298 6.68 11.77 17.80
N VAL A 299 7.82 11.21 18.20
CA VAL A 299 9.06 11.95 18.43
C VAL A 299 9.53 12.48 17.08
N GLY A 300 9.11 13.69 16.72
CA GLY A 300 9.43 14.25 15.40
C GLY A 300 9.34 15.78 15.28
N ALA A 301 8.74 16.47 16.25
CA ALA A 301 8.58 17.93 16.18
C ALA A 301 9.66 18.72 16.93
N LEU A 302 10.53 18.06 17.70
CA LEU A 302 11.59 18.71 18.49
C LEU A 302 12.95 18.80 17.76
N GLN A 303 13.09 18.17 16.59
CA GLN A 303 14.31 18.22 15.77
C GLN A 303 14.31 19.34 14.72
N LEU A 304 13.15 19.91 14.39
CA LEU A 304 13.05 20.96 13.36
C LEU A 304 13.33 22.37 13.92
N ILE A 305 13.02 22.60 15.20
CA ILE A 305 13.22 23.91 15.85
C ILE A 305 14.70 24.13 16.24
N LEU A 306 15.42 23.05 16.57
CA LEU A 306 16.85 23.13 16.89
C LEU A 306 17.74 23.31 15.65
N LYS A 307 17.27 22.87 14.46
CA LYS A 307 17.99 23.03 13.18
C LYS A 307 17.83 24.42 12.56
N LEU A 308 16.72 25.13 12.80
CA LEU A 308 16.60 26.54 12.38
C LEU A 308 17.38 27.50 13.28
N CYS A 309 17.61 27.17 14.55
CA CYS A 309 18.34 28.03 15.48
C CYS A 309 19.87 28.06 15.22
N LEU A 310 20.43 26.97 14.69
CA LEU A 310 21.86 26.85 14.36
C LEU A 310 22.26 27.46 13.00
N LEU A 311 21.29 27.71 12.10
CA LEU A 311 21.54 28.33 10.79
C LEU A 311 21.56 29.86 10.83
N PHE A 312 21.23 30.48 11.97
CA PHE A 312 21.20 31.95 12.14
C PHE A 312 22.36 32.51 12.96
N THR A 313 23.26 31.65 13.46
CA THR A 313 24.42 32.06 14.28
C THR A 313 25.78 31.85 13.59
N LEU A 314 25.80 31.40 12.33
CA LEU A 314 26.97 31.45 11.46
C LEU A 314 26.56 32.04 10.10
N SER A 315 26.46 33.36 10.06
CA SER A 315 26.65 34.18 8.87
C SER A 315 27.13 35.57 9.28
#